data_AF-A0A3A4PRC9-F1
#
_entry.id   AF-A0A3A4PRC9-F1
#
_cell.length_a   1.000
_cell.length_b   1.000
_cell.length_c   1.000
_cell.angle_alpha   90.00
_cell.angle_beta   90.00
_cell.angle_gamma   90.00
#
_symmetry.space_group_name_H-M   'P 1'
#
loop_
_entity.id
_entity.type
_entity.pdbx_description
1 polymer ?
#
loop_
_entity_poly.entity_id
_entity_poly.type
_entity_poly.pdbx_seq_one_letter_code
_entity_poly.pdbx_strand_id
1 'polypeptide(L)'
;MLLGTGADRAERGGDFWMAGGPDTVWVCQVLSASSAASASTRLAMMEVYAPYDRRFRLLPVGALSDRIRLAAVRADRLHVFFRSGTHRSFSRSMVEIPPGEGSVVPLIEVDLPDADVLPVTVTSDAQGAALWAVVNSTVARKIDEAAARRRTAEPTGQEDAPPQTPPVRDFDSEFVLVRYDGLYWWTDRAMPEALDAEAAQRCFIIVDGSRAVVGFRGGRETEWRTAVSDGAGGGWTPLPEVALQEGEELLDAGTTHGAAALLLAAGGAAAPTVRTLVLDGSAWVEGASWRVDAPFPIDSAGLRGTLLPEEIVLGARDGQGLVHYARWSAADGSMVAGFQPVQALVPAPYAFVRVWLSRMVEFGLLGLAFIVVFFRRHDSVAAAIPLPVTLTLAPLSARLSAFVIDAALLAGGGYAALLAAGLPVTEDWLAATWARTRLDVAGKVQLLLLIGLALAAYGVVFETAMAATPGKRLLGLAVVGPEGARPGFKAILLRNLLRLVDLQVPPVLLLVVMTVNRQRVGDIIARTVVVCPSGRVPQAETSAEDDEEEAEAETGEAEDVDAEEAEEVRR
;
A
#
# COMPACT_ATOMS: atom_id res chain seq x y z
N MET A 1 -17.36 3.60 8.78
CA MET A 1 -18.76 3.57 8.32
C MET A 1 -18.94 4.39 7.05
N LEU A 2 -20.01 4.17 6.29
CA LEU A 2 -20.68 5.22 5.53
C LEU A 2 -22.03 5.36 6.18
N LEU A 3 -22.21 6.38 7.00
CA LEU A 3 -23.57 6.72 7.38
C LEU A 3 -24.28 7.37 6.20
N GLY A 4 -25.55 7.00 6.09
CA GLY A 4 -26.56 7.76 5.39
C GLY A 4 -26.74 9.14 5.99
N THR A 5 -25.76 10.03 5.80
CA THR A 5 -25.96 11.47 5.94
C THR A 5 -26.70 11.94 4.69
N GLY A 6 -28.01 11.68 4.64
CA GLY A 6 -28.98 12.35 3.80
C GLY A 6 -28.82 12.40 2.29
N ALA A 7 -29.96 12.66 1.65
CA ALA A 7 -30.07 12.73 0.19
C ALA A 7 -29.13 13.79 -0.41
N ASP A 8 -28.71 14.79 0.39
CA ASP A 8 -27.87 15.93 0.00
C ASP A 8 -26.40 15.59 -0.32
N ARG A 9 -25.80 14.56 0.29
CA ARG A 9 -24.34 14.32 0.16
C ARG A 9 -23.93 13.58 -1.11
N ALA A 10 -24.84 12.76 -1.65
CA ALA A 10 -24.70 12.22 -3.01
C ALA A 10 -24.86 13.31 -4.09
N GLU A 11 -25.39 14.49 -3.73
CA GLU A 11 -25.67 15.58 -4.67
C GLU A 11 -24.53 16.59 -4.79
N ARG A 12 -23.69 16.78 -3.75
CA ARG A 12 -22.60 17.78 -3.76
C ARG A 12 -21.20 17.26 -4.08
N GLY A 13 -20.96 15.95 -4.08
CA GLY A 13 -19.64 15.37 -4.42
C GLY A 13 -19.69 14.02 -5.13
N GLY A 14 -20.73 13.82 -5.96
CA GLY A 14 -21.30 12.53 -6.42
C GLY A 14 -20.41 11.51 -7.15
N ASP A 15 -19.10 11.69 -7.20
CA ASP A 15 -18.17 10.82 -7.91
C ASP A 15 -17.25 10.01 -7.00
N PHE A 16 -17.25 10.25 -5.69
CA PHE A 16 -16.29 9.62 -4.76
C PHE A 16 -16.90 9.37 -3.37
N TRP A 17 -16.68 8.16 -2.84
CA TRP A 17 -17.05 7.78 -1.49
C TRP A 17 -16.08 6.77 -0.87
N MET A 18 -16.11 6.66 0.46
CA MET A 18 -15.28 5.75 1.24
C MET A 18 -16.11 5.05 2.30
N ALA A 19 -15.94 3.74 2.51
CA ALA A 19 -16.57 3.01 3.61
C ALA A 19 -15.52 2.19 4.37
N GLY A 20 -15.40 2.38 5.68
CA GLY A 20 -14.60 1.51 6.55
C GLY A 20 -15.45 0.48 7.28
N GLY A 21 -14.93 -0.74 7.35
CA GLY A 21 -15.28 -1.75 8.35
C GLY A 21 -14.18 -1.86 9.42
N PRO A 22 -14.21 -2.87 10.30
CA PRO A 22 -13.25 -3.00 11.39
C PRO A 22 -11.80 -3.12 10.91
N ASP A 23 -11.59 -3.80 9.77
CA ASP A 23 -10.28 -4.22 9.25
C ASP A 23 -10.05 -3.83 7.78
N THR A 24 -11.04 -3.24 7.11
CA THR A 24 -10.98 -2.91 5.69
C THR A 24 -11.50 -1.50 5.42
N VAL A 25 -10.93 -0.85 4.40
CA VAL A 25 -11.40 0.43 3.87
C VAL A 25 -11.65 0.29 2.38
N TRP A 26 -12.85 0.63 1.98
CA TRP A 26 -13.32 0.60 0.61
C TRP A 26 -13.41 2.02 0.08
N VAL A 27 -12.98 2.21 -1.16
CA VAL A 27 -12.93 3.49 -1.86
C VAL A 27 -13.51 3.27 -3.23
N CYS A 28 -14.53 4.04 -3.57
CA CYS A 28 -15.17 3.95 -4.87
C CYS A 28 -15.13 5.30 -5.56
N GLN A 29 -14.82 5.25 -6.86
CA GLN A 29 -14.81 6.40 -7.73
C GLN A 29 -15.70 6.12 -8.95
N VAL A 30 -16.67 6.99 -9.19
CA VAL A 30 -17.45 7.02 -10.42
C VAL A 30 -16.75 7.98 -11.38
N LEU A 31 -16.25 7.44 -12.49
CA LEU A 31 -15.66 8.23 -13.55
C LEU A 31 -16.77 8.64 -14.52
N SER A 32 -17.23 9.89 -14.41
CA SER A 32 -18.20 10.44 -15.37
C SER A 32 -17.53 10.58 -16.74
N ALA A 33 -18.13 9.97 -17.76
CA ALA A 33 -17.83 10.26 -19.16
C ALA A 33 -18.88 11.24 -19.71
N SER A 34 -18.65 11.79 -20.90
CA SER A 34 -19.56 12.73 -21.59
C SER A 34 -20.94 12.14 -21.94
N SER A 35 -21.17 10.85 -21.68
CA SER A 35 -22.41 10.12 -21.92
C SER A 35 -22.68 9.14 -20.76
N ALA A 36 -23.94 9.02 -20.34
CA ALA A 36 -24.38 8.10 -19.28
C ALA A 36 -24.08 6.62 -19.61
N ALA A 37 -23.92 6.28 -20.89
CA ALA A 37 -23.61 4.92 -21.35
C ALA A 37 -22.12 4.54 -21.19
N SER A 38 -21.23 5.48 -20.85
CA SER A 38 -19.78 5.25 -20.71
C SER A 38 -19.21 5.60 -19.33
N ALA A 39 -20.07 5.87 -18.35
CA ALA A 39 -19.63 6.02 -16.97
C ALA A 39 -19.02 4.69 -16.47
N SER A 40 -17.77 4.75 -16.01
CA SER A 40 -17.09 3.57 -15.45
C SER A 40 -16.93 3.74 -13.95
N THR A 41 -17.34 2.74 -13.19
CA THR A 41 -17.15 2.74 -11.74
C THR A 41 -15.90 1.93 -11.42
N ARG A 42 -15.02 2.49 -10.60
CA ARG A 42 -13.85 1.81 -10.07
C ARG A 42 -14.01 1.66 -8.57
N LEU A 43 -13.95 0.42 -8.10
CA LEU A 43 -14.00 0.08 -6.70
C LEU A 43 -12.63 -0.43 -6.28
N ALA A 44 -12.08 0.12 -5.21
CA ALA A 44 -10.82 -0.32 -4.64
C ALA A 44 -10.98 -0.59 -3.14
N MET A 45 -10.19 -1.54 -2.62
CA MET A 45 -10.23 -1.95 -1.23
C MET A 45 -8.82 -2.01 -0.65
N MET A 46 -8.63 -1.51 0.56
CA MET A 46 -7.40 -1.60 1.35
C MET A 46 -7.66 -2.36 2.65
N GLU A 47 -6.73 -3.21 3.04
CA GLU A 47 -6.72 -3.87 4.35
C GLU A 47 -5.94 -3.04 5.37
N VAL A 48 -6.52 -2.85 6.55
CA VAL A 48 -5.97 -2.01 7.61
C VAL A 48 -4.94 -2.79 8.43
N TYR A 49 -5.17 -4.07 8.74
CA TYR A 49 -4.27 -4.87 9.59
C TYR A 49 -3.25 -5.74 8.84
N ALA A 50 -3.12 -5.60 7.52
CA ALA A 50 -2.07 -6.31 6.77
C ALA A 50 -0.68 -5.72 7.13
N PRO A 51 0.23 -6.48 7.77
CA PRO A 51 1.50 -5.95 8.28
C PRO A 51 2.51 -5.55 7.18
N TYR A 52 2.30 -6.00 5.93
CA TYR A 52 3.26 -5.79 4.84
C TYR A 52 2.68 -5.22 3.54
N ASP A 53 1.35 -5.10 3.40
CA ASP A 53 0.70 -4.64 2.15
C ASP A 53 -0.58 -3.82 2.41
N ARG A 54 -0.43 -2.60 2.93
CA ARG A 54 -1.53 -1.61 3.05
C ARG A 54 -1.70 -0.84 1.74
N ARG A 55 -2.09 -1.54 0.67
CA ARG A 55 -2.38 -0.94 -0.64
C ARG A 55 -3.83 -1.16 -1.03
N PHE A 56 -4.41 -0.15 -1.65
CA PHE A 56 -5.67 -0.33 -2.35
C PHE A 56 -5.48 -1.28 -3.53
N ARG A 57 -6.34 -2.29 -3.62
CA ARG A 57 -6.44 -3.24 -4.73
C ARG A 57 -7.72 -2.93 -5.51
N LEU A 58 -7.61 -2.88 -6.83
CA LEU A 58 -8.76 -2.62 -7.70
C LEU A 58 -9.60 -3.90 -7.81
N LEU A 59 -10.91 -3.78 -7.61
CA LEU A 59 -11.85 -4.84 -7.93
C LEU A 59 -12.30 -4.69 -9.39
N PRO A 60 -12.28 -5.77 -10.21
CA PRO A 60 -12.81 -5.76 -11.56
C PRO A 60 -14.34 -5.73 -11.56
N VAL A 61 -14.92 -4.59 -11.19
CA VAL A 61 -16.37 -4.36 -11.23
C VAL A 61 -16.73 -3.80 -12.60
N GLY A 62 -17.79 -4.35 -13.21
CA GLY A 62 -18.39 -3.77 -14.41
C GLY A 62 -18.95 -2.35 -14.16
N ALA A 63 -19.43 -1.69 -15.22
CA ALA A 63 -20.10 -0.40 -15.06
C ALA A 63 -21.32 -0.56 -14.14
N LEU A 64 -21.28 0.05 -12.95
CA LEU A 64 -22.47 0.23 -12.12
C LEU A 64 -23.30 1.33 -12.78
N SER A 65 -24.41 0.94 -13.39
CA SER A 65 -25.31 1.83 -14.13
C SER A 65 -26.13 2.76 -13.23
N ASP A 66 -26.02 2.60 -11.91
CA ASP A 66 -26.85 3.28 -10.93
C ASP A 66 -26.00 3.98 -9.86
N ARG A 67 -26.55 5.06 -9.29
CA ARG A 67 -25.90 5.86 -8.26
C ARG A 67 -26.01 5.19 -6.91
N ILE A 68 -24.89 5.15 -6.21
CA ILE A 68 -24.81 4.59 -4.87
C ILE A 68 -25.48 5.55 -3.89
N ARG A 69 -26.38 5.02 -3.07
CA ARG A 69 -27.10 5.76 -2.04
C ARG A 69 -26.47 5.56 -0.66
N LEU A 70 -26.16 4.31 -0.32
CA LEU A 70 -25.57 3.91 0.95
C LEU A 70 -24.57 2.77 0.76
N ALA A 71 -23.62 2.63 1.67
CA ALA A 71 -22.78 1.44 1.74
C ALA A 71 -22.36 1.14 3.17
N ALA A 72 -22.16 -0.13 3.50
CA ALA A 72 -21.63 -0.56 4.79
C ALA A 72 -20.83 -1.86 4.62
N VAL A 73 -19.95 -2.14 5.57
CA VAL A 73 -19.06 -3.31 5.52
C VAL A 73 -19.48 -4.31 6.58
N ARG A 74 -19.61 -5.58 6.20
CA ARG A 74 -19.80 -6.69 7.14
C ARG A 74 -18.77 -7.76 6.82
N ALA A 75 -18.00 -8.13 7.83
CA ALA A 75 -16.86 -9.02 7.70
C ALA A 75 -15.98 -8.59 6.51
N ASP A 76 -15.85 -9.46 5.52
CA ASP A 76 -15.05 -9.26 4.32
C ASP A 76 -15.85 -8.72 3.12
N ARG A 77 -17.11 -8.33 3.34
CA ARG A 77 -18.03 -7.88 2.28
C ARG A 77 -18.42 -6.42 2.43
N LEU A 78 -18.36 -5.71 1.32
CA LEU A 78 -18.96 -4.40 1.14
C LEU A 78 -20.37 -4.56 0.57
N HIS A 79 -21.35 -4.02 1.27
CA HIS A 79 -22.74 -3.98 0.86
C HIS A 79 -23.07 -2.58 0.35
N VAL A 80 -23.62 -2.50 -0.86
CA VAL A 80 -23.90 -1.25 -1.58
C VAL A 80 -25.37 -1.21 -1.94
N PHE A 81 -26.06 -0.16 -1.49
CA PHE A 81 -27.46 0.10 -1.80
C PHE A 81 -27.53 1.23 -2.81
N PHE A 82 -28.16 0.99 -3.96
CA PHE A 82 -28.23 1.95 -5.04
C PHE A 82 -29.56 2.71 -5.04
N ARG A 83 -29.63 3.87 -5.69
CA ARG A 83 -30.85 4.70 -5.75
C ARG A 83 -32.04 4.01 -6.42
N SER A 84 -31.80 3.01 -7.29
CA SER A 84 -32.85 2.14 -7.86
C SER A 84 -33.53 1.22 -6.86
N GLY A 85 -33.01 1.11 -5.63
CA GLY A 85 -33.48 0.12 -4.65
C GLY A 85 -32.64 -1.17 -4.63
N THR A 86 -31.82 -1.41 -5.67
CA THR A 86 -30.99 -2.62 -5.72
C THR A 86 -29.94 -2.66 -4.61
N HIS A 87 -29.71 -3.85 -4.06
CA HIS A 87 -28.64 -4.14 -3.09
C HIS A 87 -27.64 -5.12 -3.70
N ARG A 88 -26.34 -4.79 -3.64
CA ARG A 88 -25.26 -5.69 -4.10
C ARG A 88 -24.16 -5.81 -3.06
N SER A 89 -23.54 -6.98 -2.98
CA SER A 89 -22.37 -7.21 -2.15
C SER A 89 -21.12 -7.49 -2.98
N PHE A 90 -19.97 -7.02 -2.47
CA PHE A 90 -18.64 -7.23 -3.04
C PHE A 90 -17.75 -7.85 -1.96
N SER A 91 -17.19 -9.02 -2.22
CA SER A 91 -16.34 -9.74 -1.27
C SER A 91 -14.87 -9.47 -1.52
N ARG A 92 -14.07 -9.45 -0.45
CA ARG A 92 -12.61 -9.45 -0.49
C ARG A 92 -12.05 -10.57 -1.37
N SER A 93 -12.62 -11.77 -1.31
CA SER A 93 -12.15 -12.92 -2.12
C SER A 93 -12.24 -12.68 -3.64
N MET A 94 -13.07 -11.73 -4.09
CA MET A 94 -13.16 -11.37 -5.50
C MET A 94 -11.96 -10.54 -6.01
N VAL A 95 -11.12 -10.03 -5.09
CA VAL A 95 -9.90 -9.27 -5.40
C VAL A 95 -8.78 -10.17 -5.94
N GLU A 96 -8.84 -11.48 -5.68
CA GLU A 96 -7.80 -12.44 -6.07
C GLU A 96 -7.91 -12.93 -7.53
N ILE A 97 -8.96 -12.54 -8.25
CA ILE A 97 -9.16 -12.92 -9.66
C ILE A 97 -8.25 -12.09 -10.56
N PRO A 98 -7.39 -12.71 -11.40
CA PRO A 98 -6.48 -11.98 -12.29
C PRO A 98 -7.23 -11.04 -13.25
N PRO A 99 -6.73 -9.81 -13.48
CA PRO A 99 -7.36 -8.90 -14.45
C PRO A 99 -7.33 -9.51 -15.86
N GLY A 100 -8.51 -9.83 -16.40
CA GLY A 100 -8.68 -10.43 -17.74
C GLY A 100 -9.53 -11.70 -17.76
N GLU A 101 -9.66 -12.40 -16.62
CA GLU A 101 -10.54 -13.57 -16.47
C GLU A 101 -11.92 -13.14 -15.96
N GLY A 102 -12.72 -12.53 -16.85
CA GLY A 102 -14.12 -12.18 -16.59
C GLY A 102 -14.34 -10.99 -15.65
N SER A 103 -15.55 -10.42 -15.71
CA SER A 103 -16.00 -9.43 -14.71
C SER A 103 -16.31 -10.17 -13.41
N VAL A 104 -15.93 -9.61 -12.26
CA VAL A 104 -16.49 -10.05 -10.99
C VAL A 104 -17.98 -9.79 -11.06
N VAL A 105 -18.78 -10.86 -10.98
CA VAL A 105 -20.24 -10.72 -10.86
C VAL A 105 -20.52 -10.45 -9.38
N PRO A 106 -21.04 -9.27 -9.01
CA PRO A 106 -21.43 -9.03 -7.63
C PRO A 106 -22.46 -10.07 -7.21
N LEU A 107 -22.33 -10.59 -5.99
CA LEU A 107 -23.38 -11.42 -5.41
C LEU A 107 -24.56 -10.49 -5.11
N ILE A 108 -25.67 -10.72 -5.81
CA ILE A 108 -26.96 -10.18 -5.41
C ILE A 108 -27.29 -10.88 -4.10
N GLU A 109 -27.27 -10.12 -3.00
CA GLU A 109 -27.73 -10.63 -1.73
C GLU A 109 -29.25 -10.54 -1.64
N VAL A 110 -29.81 -11.19 -0.63
CA VAL A 110 -31.25 -11.13 -0.35
C VAL A 110 -31.63 -9.67 -0.13
N ASP A 111 -32.26 -9.06 -1.13
CA ASP A 111 -32.81 -7.71 -1.05
C ASP A 111 -33.68 -7.59 0.21
N LEU A 112 -33.74 -6.38 0.78
CA LEU A 112 -34.80 -6.06 1.75
C LEU A 112 -36.14 -6.45 1.11
N PRO A 113 -37.07 -7.06 1.87
CA PRO A 113 -38.36 -7.44 1.31
C PRO A 113 -39.08 -6.18 0.82
N ASP A 114 -39.35 -6.15 -0.49
CA ASP A 114 -39.57 -4.96 -1.35
C ASP A 114 -38.27 -4.31 -1.84
N ALA A 115 -37.79 -4.78 -2.99
CA ALA A 115 -36.61 -4.25 -3.68
C ALA A 115 -36.69 -2.75 -4.03
N ASP A 116 -37.86 -2.12 -3.90
CA ASP A 116 -38.08 -0.71 -4.24
C ASP A 116 -37.90 0.24 -3.04
N VAL A 117 -37.75 -0.27 -1.80
CA VAL A 117 -37.68 0.56 -0.59
C VAL A 117 -36.28 0.52 0.02
N LEU A 118 -35.57 1.65 -0.05
CA LEU A 118 -34.23 1.80 0.51
C LEU A 118 -34.27 2.01 2.02
N PRO A 119 -33.26 1.48 2.76
CA PRO A 119 -33.10 1.83 4.15
C PRO A 119 -32.76 3.32 4.28
N VAL A 120 -33.20 3.92 5.38
CA VAL A 120 -32.93 5.31 5.74
C VAL A 120 -31.43 5.52 5.92
N THR A 121 -30.80 4.62 6.66
CA THR A 121 -29.36 4.59 6.91
C THR A 121 -28.94 3.15 7.17
N VAL A 122 -27.67 2.85 6.91
CA VAL A 122 -27.06 1.54 7.12
C VAL A 122 -25.73 1.73 7.81
N THR A 123 -25.34 0.75 8.61
CA THR A 123 -24.14 0.83 9.40
C THR A 123 -23.58 -0.57 9.67
N SER A 124 -22.28 -0.66 9.85
CA SER A 124 -21.61 -1.89 10.27
C SER A 124 -21.69 -2.00 11.79
N ASP A 125 -21.86 -3.21 12.30
CA ASP A 125 -21.59 -3.48 13.71
C ASP A 125 -20.13 -3.16 14.05
N ALA A 126 -19.83 -2.77 15.29
CA ALA A 126 -18.47 -2.45 15.74
C ALA A 126 -17.49 -3.62 15.53
N GLN A 127 -17.98 -4.85 15.66
CA GLN A 127 -17.21 -6.08 15.42
C GLN A 127 -17.24 -6.53 13.95
N GLY A 128 -18.01 -5.85 13.10
CA GLY A 128 -18.23 -6.20 11.69
C GLY A 128 -19.05 -7.46 11.47
N ALA A 129 -19.66 -8.05 12.50
CA ALA A 129 -20.37 -9.33 12.40
C ALA A 129 -21.75 -9.22 11.71
N ALA A 130 -22.37 -8.05 11.79
CA ALA A 130 -23.70 -7.79 11.25
C ALA A 130 -23.76 -6.43 10.54
N LEU A 131 -24.73 -6.28 9.64
CA LEU A 131 -25.17 -4.96 9.21
C LEU A 131 -26.41 -4.56 9.99
N TRP A 132 -26.54 -3.27 10.21
CA TRP A 132 -27.71 -2.67 10.82
C TRP A 132 -28.28 -1.64 9.87
N ALA A 133 -29.60 -1.58 9.79
CA ALA A 133 -30.30 -0.62 8.96
C ALA A 133 -31.53 -0.07 9.67
N VAL A 134 -31.92 1.16 9.34
CA VAL A 134 -33.24 1.67 9.71
C VAL A 134 -34.15 1.63 8.50
N VAL A 135 -35.31 1.01 8.70
CA VAL A 135 -36.35 0.86 7.69
C VAL A 135 -37.68 1.37 8.26
N ASN A 136 -38.63 1.65 7.38
CA ASN A 136 -39.98 1.97 7.84
C ASN A 136 -40.69 0.73 8.40
N SER A 137 -41.75 0.96 9.17
CA SER A 137 -42.56 -0.09 9.79
C SER A 137 -43.16 -1.08 8.78
N THR A 138 -43.42 -0.64 7.54
CA THR A 138 -43.98 -1.50 6.48
C THR A 138 -42.97 -2.57 6.04
N VAL A 139 -41.73 -2.19 5.80
CA VAL A 139 -40.63 -3.12 5.46
C VAL A 139 -40.31 -4.01 6.66
N ALA A 140 -40.29 -3.46 7.88
CA ALA A 140 -40.07 -4.23 9.10
C ALA A 140 -41.09 -5.35 9.28
N ARG A 141 -42.39 -5.07 9.06
CA ARG A 141 -43.45 -6.08 9.12
C ARG A 141 -43.21 -7.21 8.11
N LYS A 142 -42.78 -6.88 6.88
CA LYS A 142 -42.47 -7.89 5.85
C LYS A 142 -41.27 -8.76 6.22
N ILE A 143 -40.25 -8.16 6.87
CA ILE A 143 -39.11 -8.90 7.43
C ILE A 143 -39.61 -9.91 8.48
N ASP A 144 -40.49 -9.48 9.39
CA ASP A 144 -41.05 -10.36 10.42
C ASP A 144 -41.95 -11.46 9.86
N GLU A 145 -42.79 -11.16 8.88
CA GLU A 145 -43.59 -12.18 8.18
C GLU A 145 -42.70 -13.22 7.48
N ALA A 146 -41.61 -12.77 6.84
CA ALA A 146 -40.65 -13.68 6.21
C ALA A 146 -39.91 -14.54 7.25
N ALA A 147 -39.53 -13.96 8.38
CA ALA A 147 -38.93 -14.68 9.51
C ALA A 147 -39.91 -15.70 10.12
N ALA A 148 -41.18 -15.33 10.29
CA ALA A 148 -42.24 -16.20 10.80
C ALA A 148 -42.45 -17.41 9.89
N ARG A 149 -42.56 -17.20 8.56
CA ARG A 149 -42.68 -18.28 7.57
C ARG A 149 -41.52 -19.27 7.62
N ARG A 150 -40.30 -18.80 7.89
CA ARG A 150 -39.10 -19.66 8.02
C ARG A 150 -39.17 -20.52 9.28
N ARG A 151 -39.55 -19.94 10.42
CA ARG A 151 -39.72 -20.69 11.69
C ARG A 151 -40.76 -21.81 11.57
N THR A 152 -41.81 -21.60 10.79
CA THR A 152 -42.84 -22.62 10.53
C THR A 152 -42.43 -23.68 9.49
N ALA A 153 -41.41 -23.41 8.69
CA ALA A 153 -40.93 -24.32 7.64
C ALA A 153 -39.78 -25.23 8.09
N GLU A 154 -39.11 -24.90 9.20
CA GLU A 154 -38.16 -25.82 9.85
C GLU A 154 -38.93 -27.02 10.43
N PRO A 155 -38.54 -28.27 10.14
CA PRO A 155 -39.20 -29.44 10.69
C PRO A 155 -38.85 -29.55 12.17
N THR A 156 -39.65 -28.91 13.02
CA THR A 156 -39.73 -29.29 14.43
C THR A 156 -40.21 -30.74 14.46
N GLY A 157 -39.39 -31.66 15.00
CA GLY A 157 -39.69 -33.09 15.15
C GLY A 157 -40.83 -33.39 16.14
N GLN A 158 -41.90 -32.61 16.11
CA GLN A 158 -43.05 -32.66 16.98
C GLN A 158 -44.29 -32.52 16.09
N GLU A 159 -44.77 -33.65 15.57
CA GLU A 159 -45.79 -33.75 14.51
C GLU A 159 -47.22 -33.35 14.92
N ASP A 160 -47.50 -33.02 16.18
CA ASP A 160 -48.88 -32.85 16.69
C ASP A 160 -49.25 -31.46 17.21
N ALA A 161 -48.43 -30.42 16.97
CA ALA A 161 -48.81 -29.05 17.31
C ALA A 161 -49.51 -28.37 16.12
N PRO A 162 -50.72 -27.78 16.27
CA PRO A 162 -51.33 -26.98 15.20
C PRO A 162 -50.37 -25.85 14.80
N PRO A 163 -50.29 -25.47 13.51
CA PRO A 163 -49.39 -24.41 13.06
C PRO A 163 -49.71 -23.12 13.79
N GLN A 164 -48.91 -22.79 14.80
CA GLN A 164 -49.01 -21.51 15.48
C GLN A 164 -48.41 -20.47 14.54
N THR A 165 -49.21 -19.53 14.06
CA THR A 165 -48.68 -18.35 13.38
C THR A 165 -47.78 -17.63 14.39
N PRO A 166 -46.46 -17.52 14.14
CA PRO A 166 -45.58 -16.79 15.04
C PRO A 166 -46.11 -15.35 15.16
N PRO A 167 -46.12 -14.75 16.36
CA PRO A 167 -46.55 -13.37 16.49
C PRO A 167 -45.61 -12.49 15.65
N VAL A 168 -46.18 -11.85 14.62
CA VAL A 168 -45.54 -10.73 13.93
C VAL A 168 -45.49 -9.58 14.93
N ARG A 169 -44.31 -8.96 15.12
CA ARG A 169 -44.21 -7.85 16.05
C ARG A 169 -44.92 -6.66 15.44
N ASP A 170 -45.80 -6.04 16.22
CA ASP A 170 -46.34 -4.74 15.86
C ASP A 170 -45.42 -3.67 16.45
N PHE A 171 -45.08 -2.67 15.64
CA PHE A 171 -44.21 -1.58 16.04
C PHE A 171 -45.01 -0.29 15.99
N ASP A 172 -45.18 0.35 17.15
CA ASP A 172 -45.91 1.63 17.26
C ASP A 172 -45.11 2.81 16.66
N SER A 173 -43.84 2.60 16.27
CA SER A 173 -42.96 3.61 15.68
C SER A 173 -42.96 3.55 14.15
N GLU A 174 -42.80 4.71 13.50
CA GLU A 174 -42.69 4.83 12.04
C GLU A 174 -41.45 4.09 11.50
N PHE A 175 -40.37 4.04 12.30
CA PHE A 175 -39.09 3.48 11.92
C PHE A 175 -38.65 2.37 12.87
N VAL A 176 -38.01 1.35 12.32
CA VAL A 176 -37.56 0.16 13.04
C VAL A 176 -36.10 -0.13 12.69
N LEU A 177 -35.32 -0.47 13.71
CA LEU A 177 -33.95 -0.97 13.55
C LEU A 177 -33.99 -2.45 13.19
N VAL A 178 -33.31 -2.81 12.11
CA VAL A 178 -33.21 -4.18 11.60
C VAL A 178 -31.75 -4.61 11.50
N ARG A 179 -31.51 -5.91 11.66
CA ARG A 179 -30.19 -6.53 11.62
C ARG A 179 -30.10 -7.55 10.49
N TYR A 180 -29.02 -7.48 9.72
CA TYR A 180 -28.66 -8.50 8.74
C TYR A 180 -27.52 -9.37 9.29
N ASP A 181 -27.77 -10.68 9.39
CA ASP A 181 -26.81 -11.65 9.91
C ASP A 181 -25.92 -12.29 8.84
N GLY A 182 -26.08 -11.91 7.56
CA GLY A 182 -25.39 -12.50 6.41
C GLY A 182 -26.22 -13.48 5.58
N LEU A 183 -27.38 -13.88 6.09
CA LEU A 183 -28.33 -14.72 5.39
C LEU A 183 -29.68 -14.03 5.30
N TYR A 184 -30.13 -13.45 6.41
CA TYR A 184 -31.46 -12.88 6.55
C TYR A 184 -31.45 -11.56 7.33
N TRP A 185 -32.45 -10.74 7.01
CA TRP A 185 -32.83 -9.59 7.82
C TRP A 185 -33.74 -10.03 8.96
N TRP A 186 -33.57 -9.40 10.11
CA TRP A 186 -34.34 -9.59 11.34
C TRP A 186 -34.72 -8.25 11.94
N THR A 187 -35.92 -8.14 12.50
CA THR A 187 -36.30 -6.95 13.29
C THR A 187 -35.65 -7.00 14.67
N ASP A 188 -35.22 -5.85 15.17
CA ASP A 188 -34.58 -5.73 16.48
C ASP A 188 -35.44 -4.89 17.44
N ARG A 189 -35.51 -3.56 17.25
CA ARG A 189 -36.26 -2.64 18.12
C ARG A 189 -36.86 -1.46 17.36
N ALA A 190 -37.91 -0.86 17.91
CA ALA A 190 -38.48 0.39 17.42
C ALA A 190 -37.49 1.54 17.57
N MET A 191 -37.49 2.49 16.64
CA MET A 191 -36.72 3.74 16.75
C MET A 191 -37.44 4.75 17.67
N PRO A 192 -36.75 5.77 18.22
CA PRO A 192 -37.39 6.78 19.06
C PRO A 192 -38.53 7.49 18.30
N GLU A 193 -39.64 7.78 18.97
CA GLU A 193 -40.79 8.49 18.36
C GLU A 193 -40.41 9.88 17.82
N ALA A 194 -39.34 10.48 18.35
CA ALA A 194 -38.81 11.77 17.89
C ALA A 194 -38.18 11.71 16.49
N LEU A 195 -37.96 10.51 15.93
CA LEU A 195 -37.48 10.31 14.56
C LEU A 195 -38.67 10.31 13.60
N ASP A 196 -38.96 11.48 13.02
CA ASP A 196 -39.95 11.64 11.95
C ASP A 196 -39.33 11.46 10.55
N ALA A 197 -40.17 11.47 9.51
CA ALA A 197 -39.75 11.34 8.11
C ALA A 197 -38.77 12.44 7.64
N GLU A 198 -38.78 13.64 8.23
CA GLU A 198 -37.87 14.73 7.89
C GLU A 198 -36.50 14.49 8.51
N ALA A 199 -36.46 14.17 9.80
CA ALA A 199 -35.26 13.85 10.57
C ALA A 199 -34.61 12.53 10.10
N ALA A 200 -35.40 11.59 9.59
CA ALA A 200 -34.89 10.38 8.95
C ALA A 200 -33.96 10.69 7.77
N GLN A 201 -34.17 11.80 7.07
CA GLN A 201 -33.26 12.20 6.00
C GLN A 201 -31.86 12.55 6.51
N ARG A 202 -31.65 12.80 7.80
CA ARG A 202 -30.34 13.07 8.39
C ARG A 202 -30.24 12.27 9.67
N CYS A 203 -30.07 10.96 9.51
CA CYS A 203 -30.01 10.00 10.60
C CYS A 203 -28.70 9.22 10.56
N PHE A 204 -28.04 9.13 11.71
CA PHE A 204 -26.92 8.24 11.91
C PHE A 204 -27.17 7.22 13.01
N ILE A 205 -26.50 6.07 12.89
CA ILE A 205 -26.58 4.96 13.85
C ILE A 205 -25.20 4.36 14.05
N ILE A 206 -24.87 4.15 15.31
CA ILE A 206 -23.68 3.46 15.77
C ILE A 206 -24.17 2.26 16.56
N VAL A 207 -23.74 1.05 16.20
CA VAL A 207 -24.10 -0.16 16.94
C VAL A 207 -22.84 -0.86 17.41
N ASP A 208 -22.81 -1.16 18.71
CA ASP A 208 -21.79 -1.97 19.36
C ASP A 208 -22.47 -3.08 20.17
N GLY A 209 -22.58 -4.26 19.56
CA GLY A 209 -23.25 -5.40 20.16
C GLY A 209 -24.73 -5.14 20.40
N SER A 210 -25.13 -4.99 21.67
CA SER A 210 -26.54 -4.75 22.05
C SER A 210 -26.89 -3.27 22.22
N ARG A 211 -25.87 -2.40 22.30
CA ARG A 211 -26.02 -0.96 22.50
C ARG A 211 -26.02 -0.27 21.13
N ALA A 212 -27.08 0.47 20.85
CA ALA A 212 -27.19 1.34 19.69
C ALA A 212 -27.27 2.80 20.14
N VAL A 213 -26.54 3.67 19.47
CA VAL A 213 -26.63 5.13 19.57
C VAL A 213 -27.18 5.64 18.24
N VAL A 214 -28.21 6.46 18.31
CA VAL A 214 -28.79 7.14 17.14
C VAL A 214 -28.60 8.64 17.30
N GLY A 215 -28.37 9.31 16.18
CA GLY A 215 -28.53 10.76 16.08
C GLY A 215 -29.37 11.14 14.88
N PHE A 216 -30.24 12.11 15.05
CA PHE A 216 -31.10 12.61 13.98
C PHE A 216 -31.24 14.12 14.06
N ARG A 217 -31.49 14.73 12.90
CA ARG A 217 -31.58 16.19 12.78
C ARG A 217 -32.62 16.59 11.76
N GLY A 218 -33.61 17.39 12.17
CA GLY A 218 -34.59 17.97 11.25
C GLY A 218 -33.97 18.91 10.22
N GLY A 219 -34.72 19.29 9.19
CA GLY A 219 -34.23 20.13 8.10
C GLY A 219 -33.79 21.53 8.57
N ARG A 220 -34.53 22.10 9.54
CA ARG A 220 -34.30 23.43 10.13
C ARG A 220 -33.46 23.41 11.42
N GLU A 221 -33.15 22.24 11.95
CA GLU A 221 -32.42 22.09 13.21
C GLU A 221 -30.90 22.20 12.95
N THR A 222 -30.21 22.92 13.83
CA THR A 222 -28.73 23.06 13.79
C THR A 222 -28.03 21.97 14.59
N GLU A 223 -28.73 21.37 15.55
CA GLU A 223 -28.19 20.43 16.53
C GLU A 223 -28.64 19.00 16.22
N TRP A 224 -27.79 18.02 16.52
CA TRP A 224 -28.17 16.62 16.45
C TRP A 224 -28.80 16.20 17.76
N ARG A 225 -30.06 15.75 17.70
CA ARG A 225 -30.71 15.04 18.80
C ARG A 225 -30.16 13.64 18.83
N THR A 226 -29.62 13.22 19.97
CA THR A 226 -29.02 11.88 20.12
C THR A 226 -29.72 11.08 21.20
N ALA A 227 -29.76 9.76 21.03
CA ALA A 227 -30.32 8.84 22.00
C ALA A 227 -29.51 7.55 22.02
N VAL A 228 -29.46 6.92 23.19
CA VAL A 228 -28.84 5.60 23.39
C VAL A 228 -29.91 4.60 23.79
N SER A 229 -29.78 3.38 23.31
CA SER A 229 -30.67 2.30 23.70
C SER A 229 -30.18 1.55 24.93
N ASP A 230 -31.12 1.13 25.77
CA ASP A 230 -30.85 0.45 27.05
C ASP A 230 -30.50 -1.05 26.89
N GLY A 231 -30.13 -1.50 25.68
CA GLY A 231 -29.82 -2.90 25.34
C GLY A 231 -30.84 -3.56 24.39
N ALA A 232 -30.68 -4.86 24.12
CA ALA A 232 -31.50 -5.59 23.16
C ALA A 232 -33.00 -5.58 23.52
N GLY A 233 -33.81 -4.85 22.74
CA GLY A 233 -35.26 -4.68 22.96
C GLY A 233 -35.64 -3.62 24.01
N GLY A 234 -34.68 -2.83 24.52
CA GLY A 234 -34.91 -1.77 25.50
C GLY A 234 -35.37 -0.44 24.90
N GLY A 235 -35.84 0.47 25.77
CA GLY A 235 -36.22 1.83 25.42
C GLY A 235 -35.04 2.72 25.03
N TRP A 236 -35.35 3.95 24.61
CA TRP A 236 -34.36 4.96 24.23
C TRP A 236 -34.23 6.01 25.32
N THR A 237 -33.00 6.18 25.81
CA THR A 237 -32.64 7.24 26.74
C THR A 237 -32.05 8.41 25.94
N PRO A 238 -32.63 9.63 26.02
CA PRO A 238 -32.08 10.80 25.33
C PRO A 238 -30.69 11.16 25.88
N LEU A 239 -29.79 11.53 24.99
CA LEU A 239 -28.46 12.02 25.29
C LEU A 239 -28.39 13.54 25.04
N PRO A 240 -27.35 14.23 25.56
CA PRO A 240 -27.11 15.64 25.25
C PRO A 240 -27.05 15.89 23.74
N GLU A 241 -27.63 17.00 23.31
CA GLU A 241 -27.61 17.42 21.91
C GLU A 241 -26.18 17.77 21.46
N VAL A 242 -25.86 17.43 20.22
CA VAL A 242 -24.57 17.75 19.62
C VAL A 242 -24.73 18.96 18.72
N ALA A 243 -24.25 20.12 19.20
CA ALA A 243 -24.20 21.34 18.43
C ALA A 243 -23.02 21.31 17.44
N LEU A 244 -23.30 21.46 16.15
CA LEU A 244 -22.29 21.64 15.13
C LEU A 244 -21.76 23.08 15.16
N GLN A 245 -20.45 23.25 14.97
CA GLN A 245 -19.85 24.57 14.73
C GLN A 245 -20.26 25.10 13.35
N GLU A 246 -20.09 26.41 13.14
CA GLU A 246 -20.43 27.03 11.86
C GLU A 246 -19.60 26.42 10.70
N GLY A 247 -20.28 25.86 9.70
CA GLY A 247 -19.65 25.17 8.57
C GLY A 247 -19.13 23.76 8.87
N GLU A 248 -19.46 23.20 10.03
CA GLU A 248 -19.11 21.83 10.40
C GLU A 248 -20.10 20.79 9.84
N GLU A 249 -19.57 19.69 9.33
CA GLU A 249 -20.33 18.58 8.78
C GLU A 249 -19.89 17.24 9.40
N LEU A 250 -20.86 16.36 9.65
CA LEU A 250 -20.60 14.98 10.09
C LEU A 250 -20.04 14.15 8.94
N LEU A 251 -18.76 13.81 8.93
CA LEU A 251 -18.13 12.93 7.93
C LEU A 251 -18.54 11.47 8.10
N ASP A 252 -18.40 10.95 9.32
CA ASP A 252 -18.70 9.56 9.67
C ASP A 252 -19.13 9.46 11.14
N ALA A 253 -19.79 8.38 11.52
CA ALA A 253 -20.02 8.04 12.92
C ALA A 253 -19.88 6.53 13.10
N GLY A 254 -19.18 6.13 14.16
CA GLY A 254 -18.79 4.76 14.36
C GLY A 254 -18.23 4.47 15.73
N THR A 255 -17.38 3.47 15.82
CA THR A 255 -16.69 3.14 17.07
C THR A 255 -15.19 3.34 16.93
N THR A 256 -14.60 3.95 17.96
CA THR A 256 -13.16 4.09 18.11
C THR A 256 -12.79 3.74 19.55
N HIS A 257 -11.76 2.91 19.73
CA HIS A 257 -11.35 2.38 21.04
C HIS A 257 -12.53 1.85 21.90
N GLY A 258 -13.55 1.25 21.26
CA GLY A 258 -14.73 0.70 21.94
C GLY A 258 -15.77 1.73 22.41
N ALA A 259 -15.61 3.01 22.06
CA ALA A 259 -16.58 4.06 22.34
C ALA A 259 -17.25 4.54 21.05
N ALA A 260 -18.52 4.95 21.14
CA ALA A 260 -19.23 5.58 20.04
C ALA A 260 -18.60 6.96 19.75
N ALA A 261 -18.31 7.24 18.48
CA ALA A 261 -17.65 8.47 18.07
C ALA A 261 -18.23 9.05 16.78
N LEU A 262 -18.18 10.38 16.69
CA LEU A 262 -18.51 11.17 15.51
C LEU A 262 -17.22 11.75 14.94
N LEU A 263 -17.08 11.72 13.63
CA LEU A 263 -16.03 12.39 12.88
C LEU A 263 -16.62 13.61 12.20
N LEU A 264 -16.17 14.80 12.56
CA LEU A 264 -16.69 16.06 12.06
C LEU A 264 -15.59 16.81 11.29
N ALA A 265 -15.97 17.53 10.23
CA ALA A 265 -15.08 18.38 9.48
C ALA A 265 -15.68 19.76 9.26
N ALA A 266 -14.87 20.80 9.43
CA ALA A 266 -15.26 22.19 9.25
C ALA A 266 -14.19 22.94 8.43
N GLY A 267 -14.55 24.12 7.94
CA GLY A 267 -13.62 25.04 7.28
C GLY A 267 -13.69 25.00 5.74
N GLY A 268 -13.35 26.15 5.15
CA GLY A 268 -13.39 26.39 3.71
C GLY A 268 -12.08 26.04 2.99
N ALA A 269 -12.05 26.36 1.68
CA ALA A 269 -10.95 26.03 0.78
C ALA A 269 -9.56 26.39 1.34
N ALA A 270 -8.69 25.37 1.39
CA ALA A 270 -7.24 25.37 1.60
C ALA A 270 -6.74 24.62 2.85
N ALA A 271 -7.57 24.41 3.89
CA ALA A 271 -7.24 23.50 4.99
C ALA A 271 -8.44 23.26 5.93
N PRO A 272 -9.22 22.20 5.73
CA PRO A 272 -10.31 21.87 6.64
C PRO A 272 -9.75 21.41 7.99
N THR A 273 -10.47 21.72 9.07
CA THR A 273 -10.23 21.19 10.41
C THR A 273 -11.11 19.98 10.63
N VAL A 274 -10.54 18.91 11.17
CA VAL A 274 -11.26 17.70 11.53
C VAL A 274 -11.20 17.54 13.03
N ARG A 275 -12.31 17.14 13.64
CA ARG A 275 -12.35 16.75 15.04
C ARG A 275 -13.22 15.53 15.28
N THR A 276 -12.98 14.84 16.38
CA THR A 276 -13.82 13.74 16.84
C THR A 276 -14.60 14.13 18.09
N LEU A 277 -15.83 13.63 18.20
CA LEU A 277 -16.59 13.62 19.45
C LEU A 277 -16.74 12.18 19.89
N VAL A 278 -16.40 11.86 21.13
CA VAL A 278 -16.49 10.51 21.69
C VAL A 278 -17.54 10.52 22.82
N LEU A 279 -18.41 9.52 22.83
CA LEU A 279 -19.41 9.36 23.86
C LEU A 279 -18.76 8.73 25.10
N ASP A 280 -18.56 9.53 26.14
CA ASP A 280 -18.07 9.09 27.45
C ASP A 280 -19.25 9.04 28.43
N GLY A 281 -19.62 7.83 28.86
CA GLY A 281 -20.81 7.58 29.65
C GLY A 281 -22.10 8.03 28.93
N SER A 282 -22.62 9.19 29.33
CA SER A 282 -23.82 9.83 28.80
C SER A 282 -23.58 11.23 28.22
N ALA A 283 -22.32 11.62 27.98
CA ALA A 283 -21.97 12.93 27.44
C ALA A 283 -21.05 12.81 26.23
N TRP A 284 -21.27 13.66 25.23
CA TRP A 284 -20.35 13.82 24.11
C TRP A 284 -19.17 14.69 24.53
N VAL A 285 -17.96 14.13 24.46
CA VAL A 285 -16.72 14.81 24.82
C VAL A 285 -15.87 15.00 23.57
N GLU A 286 -15.18 16.12 23.47
CA GLU A 286 -14.25 16.38 22.38
C GLU A 286 -13.02 15.47 22.49
N GLY A 287 -12.74 14.73 21.42
CA GLY A 287 -11.60 13.86 21.28
C GLY A 287 -10.43 14.58 20.61
N ALA A 288 -9.92 14.00 19.53
CA ALA A 288 -8.83 14.58 18.75
C ALA A 288 -9.32 15.69 17.83
N SER A 289 -8.53 16.76 17.68
CA SER A 289 -8.78 17.84 16.72
C SER A 289 -7.49 18.24 16.01
N TRP A 290 -7.52 18.32 14.70
CA TRP A 290 -6.34 18.64 13.89
C TRP A 290 -6.71 19.33 12.58
N ARG A 291 -5.71 19.96 11.96
CA ARG A 291 -5.81 20.55 10.64
C ARG A 291 -5.40 19.54 9.58
N VAL A 292 -6.17 19.46 8.49
CA VAL A 292 -5.85 18.57 7.37
C VAL A 292 -4.91 19.29 6.40
N ASP A 293 -3.61 19.00 6.55
CA ASP A 293 -2.57 19.52 5.67
C ASP A 293 -2.42 18.64 4.41
N ALA A 294 -3.09 19.04 3.34
CA ALA A 294 -3.00 18.37 2.05
C ALA A 294 -2.08 19.11 1.07
N PRO A 295 -1.39 18.39 0.16
CA PRO A 295 -0.54 19.01 -0.85
C PRO A 295 -1.32 19.69 -1.99
N PHE A 296 -2.65 19.71 -1.92
CA PHE A 296 -3.55 20.34 -2.87
C PHE A 296 -4.71 21.01 -2.13
N PRO A 297 -5.38 22.01 -2.72
CA PRO A 297 -6.53 22.66 -2.10
C PRO A 297 -7.67 21.65 -1.89
N ILE A 298 -8.14 21.54 -0.64
CA ILE A 298 -9.29 20.73 -0.25
C ILE A 298 -10.23 21.62 0.57
N ASP A 299 -11.52 21.41 0.39
CA ASP A 299 -12.61 21.96 1.20
C ASP A 299 -13.26 20.85 2.02
N SER A 300 -13.89 21.16 3.15
CA SER A 300 -14.57 20.18 4.01
C SER A 300 -15.62 19.38 3.23
N ALA A 301 -16.34 20.01 2.29
CA ALA A 301 -17.31 19.36 1.41
C ALA A 301 -16.70 18.30 0.47
N GLY A 302 -15.42 18.45 0.12
CA GLY A 302 -14.66 17.52 -0.72
C GLY A 302 -14.00 16.38 0.05
N LEU A 303 -14.02 16.44 1.40
CA LEU A 303 -13.42 15.45 2.28
C LEU A 303 -14.39 14.28 2.51
N ARG A 304 -13.88 13.06 2.50
CA ARG A 304 -14.56 11.85 2.95
C ARG A 304 -13.73 11.24 4.06
N GLY A 305 -14.39 10.62 5.03
CA GLY A 305 -13.71 10.01 6.16
C GLY A 305 -14.40 8.74 6.59
N THR A 306 -13.64 7.84 7.19
CA THR A 306 -14.19 6.71 7.94
C THR A 306 -13.44 6.56 9.26
N LEU A 307 -14.19 6.26 10.32
CA LEU A 307 -13.64 5.83 11.60
C LEU A 307 -13.30 4.34 11.54
N LEU A 308 -12.13 3.98 12.05
CA LEU A 308 -11.70 2.62 12.36
C LEU A 308 -11.41 2.56 13.87
N PRO A 309 -11.27 1.36 14.46
CA PRO A 309 -11.02 1.23 15.89
C PRO A 309 -9.82 2.06 16.40
N GLU A 310 -8.72 2.06 15.64
CA GLU A 310 -7.44 2.68 16.03
C GLU A 310 -6.97 3.82 15.10
N GLU A 311 -7.56 3.92 13.90
CA GLU A 311 -7.14 4.88 12.87
C GLU A 311 -8.35 5.64 12.30
N ILE A 312 -8.08 6.82 11.77
CA ILE A 312 -9.03 7.63 11.01
C ILE A 312 -8.49 7.75 9.60
N VAL A 313 -9.27 7.32 8.62
CA VAL A 313 -8.86 7.40 7.21
C VAL A 313 -9.67 8.48 6.53
N LEU A 314 -8.99 9.50 6.04
CA LEU A 314 -9.59 10.56 5.23
C LEU A 314 -9.18 10.38 3.78
N GLY A 315 -10.07 10.73 2.86
CA GLY A 315 -9.80 10.77 1.44
C GLY A 315 -10.39 12.00 0.80
N ALA A 316 -9.72 12.44 -0.25
CA ALA A 316 -10.09 13.64 -0.98
C ALA A 316 -9.67 13.51 -2.44
N ARG A 317 -10.29 14.31 -3.30
CA ARG A 317 -9.98 14.37 -4.73
C ARG A 317 -9.15 15.62 -5.02
N ASP A 318 -8.09 15.46 -5.81
CA ASP A 318 -7.31 16.62 -6.27
C ASP A 318 -7.98 17.32 -7.47
N GLY A 319 -7.41 18.44 -7.90
CA GLY A 319 -7.88 19.20 -9.06
C GLY A 319 -7.80 18.45 -10.40
N GLN A 320 -7.09 17.31 -10.45
CA GLN A 320 -7.01 16.44 -11.63
C GLN A 320 -8.01 15.27 -11.58
N GLY A 321 -8.79 15.16 -10.52
CA GLY A 321 -9.76 14.09 -10.34
C GLY A 321 -9.16 12.81 -9.74
N LEU A 322 -7.91 12.81 -9.29
CA LEU A 322 -7.31 11.66 -8.61
C LEU A 322 -7.74 11.60 -7.16
N VAL A 323 -8.07 10.40 -6.69
CA VAL A 323 -8.41 10.16 -5.29
C VAL A 323 -7.13 9.91 -4.50
N HIS A 324 -6.97 10.65 -3.42
CA HIS A 324 -5.90 10.48 -2.43
C HIS A 324 -6.50 10.08 -1.10
N TYR A 325 -5.71 9.39 -0.28
CA TYR A 325 -6.08 9.04 1.09
C TYR A 325 -4.92 9.35 2.05
N ALA A 326 -5.27 9.63 3.29
CA ALA A 326 -4.35 9.88 4.40
C ALA A 326 -4.91 9.23 5.66
N ARG A 327 -4.04 8.98 6.64
CA ARG A 327 -4.36 8.22 7.85
C ARG A 327 -3.86 8.96 9.08
N TRP A 328 -4.71 9.01 10.09
CA TRP A 328 -4.43 9.58 11.40
C TRP A 328 -4.70 8.55 12.50
N SER A 329 -4.05 8.73 13.63
CA SER A 329 -4.32 7.99 14.85
C SER A 329 -5.66 8.45 15.42
N ALA A 330 -6.53 7.50 15.78
CA ALA A 330 -7.81 7.84 16.39
C ALA A 330 -7.68 8.32 17.84
N ALA A 331 -6.58 7.96 18.52
CA ALA A 331 -6.33 8.31 19.92
C ALA A 331 -6.02 9.81 20.12
N ASP A 332 -5.19 10.38 19.25
CA ASP A 332 -4.62 11.72 19.43
C ASP A 332 -4.70 12.61 18.18
N GLY A 333 -5.19 12.07 17.05
CA GLY A 333 -5.24 12.80 15.78
C GLY A 333 -3.85 13.05 15.18
N SER A 334 -2.81 12.32 15.60
CA SER A 334 -1.48 12.41 15.00
C SER A 334 -1.48 11.79 13.59
N MET A 335 -0.75 12.38 12.66
CA MET A 335 -0.70 11.88 11.28
C MET A 335 0.16 10.62 11.19
N VAL A 336 -0.48 9.50 10.85
CA VAL A 336 0.18 8.20 10.62
C VAL A 336 0.75 8.14 9.20
N ALA A 337 0.00 8.64 8.22
CA ALA A 337 0.42 8.74 6.83
C ALA A 337 -0.24 9.93 6.13
N GLY A 338 0.57 10.76 5.47
CA GLY A 338 0.07 11.88 4.67
C GLY A 338 -0.66 11.44 3.40
N PHE A 339 -1.24 12.42 2.69
CA PHE A 339 -1.99 12.17 1.46
C PHE A 339 -1.14 11.48 0.41
N GLN A 340 -1.63 10.33 -0.05
CA GLN A 340 -1.03 9.56 -1.12
C GLN A 340 -2.13 9.11 -2.11
N PRO A 341 -1.83 9.03 -3.41
CA PRO A 341 -2.81 8.64 -4.41
C PRO A 341 -3.21 7.17 -4.23
N VAL A 342 -4.51 6.90 -4.40
CA VAL A 342 -5.05 5.54 -4.50
C VAL A 342 -4.62 4.95 -5.85
N GLN A 343 -3.44 4.34 -5.90
CA GLN A 343 -2.80 3.85 -7.14
C GLN A 343 -3.73 2.93 -7.96
N ALA A 344 -4.55 2.11 -7.29
CA ALA A 344 -5.54 1.24 -7.93
C ALA A 344 -6.58 1.99 -8.80
N LEU A 345 -6.90 3.23 -8.44
CA LEU A 345 -7.89 4.04 -9.16
C LEU A 345 -7.26 4.90 -10.27
N VAL A 346 -5.93 5.00 -10.33
CA VAL A 346 -5.23 5.77 -11.37
C VAL A 346 -5.41 5.06 -12.72
N PRO A 347 -5.95 5.74 -13.76
CA PRO A 347 -6.05 5.14 -15.09
C PRO A 347 -4.71 4.60 -15.58
N ALA A 348 -4.72 3.35 -16.08
CA ALA A 348 -3.58 2.63 -16.62
C ALA A 348 -2.58 3.44 -17.49
N PRO A 349 -2.97 4.41 -18.35
CA PRO A 349 -1.99 5.19 -19.10
C PRO A 349 -1.01 5.97 -18.21
N TYR A 350 -1.39 6.42 -17.01
CA TYR A 350 -0.46 7.12 -16.11
C TYR A 350 0.54 6.19 -15.42
N ALA A 351 0.09 5.01 -14.97
CA ALA A 351 0.96 4.02 -14.36
C ALA A 351 1.93 3.42 -15.38
N PHE A 352 1.44 3.12 -16.59
CA PHE A 352 2.24 2.61 -17.69
C PHE A 352 3.26 3.64 -18.15
N VAL A 353 2.87 4.88 -18.43
CA VAL A 353 3.79 5.93 -18.91
C VAL A 353 4.85 6.26 -17.86
N ARG A 354 4.51 6.34 -16.57
CA ARG A 354 5.51 6.62 -15.51
C ARG A 354 6.51 5.48 -15.34
N VAL A 355 6.03 4.23 -15.30
CA VAL A 355 6.91 3.06 -15.22
C VAL A 355 7.76 2.95 -16.49
N TRP A 356 7.15 3.09 -17.67
CA TRP A 356 7.84 3.01 -18.96
C TRP A 356 8.89 4.11 -19.13
N LEU A 357 8.59 5.37 -18.76
CA LEU A 357 9.56 6.47 -18.72
C LEU A 357 10.73 6.17 -17.77
N SER A 358 10.45 5.66 -16.57
CA SER A 358 11.53 5.29 -15.63
C SER A 358 12.41 4.17 -16.18
N ARG A 359 11.83 3.18 -16.85
CA ARG A 359 12.56 2.08 -17.50
C ARG A 359 13.33 2.55 -18.74
N MET A 360 12.82 3.51 -19.51
CA MET A 360 13.54 4.09 -20.65
C MET A 360 14.85 4.76 -20.23
N VAL A 361 14.88 5.42 -19.06
CA VAL A 361 16.12 5.98 -18.51
C VAL A 361 17.11 4.88 -18.15
N GLU A 362 16.66 3.80 -17.50
CA GLU A 362 17.51 2.64 -17.17
C GLU A 362 18.07 1.97 -18.45
N PHE A 363 17.21 1.68 -19.43
CA PHE A 363 17.61 1.09 -20.71
C PHE A 363 18.48 2.04 -21.54
N GLY A 364 18.24 3.35 -21.48
CA GLY A 364 19.07 4.37 -22.12
C GLY A 364 20.46 4.47 -21.50
N LEU A 365 20.57 4.40 -20.17
CA LEU A 365 21.86 4.35 -19.46
C LEU A 365 22.59 3.04 -19.74
N LEU A 366 21.90 1.90 -19.74
CA LEU A 366 22.47 0.60 -20.12
C LEU A 366 22.95 0.63 -21.58
N GLY A 367 22.15 1.17 -22.49
CA GLY A 367 22.50 1.35 -23.90
C GLY A 367 23.69 2.27 -24.09
N LEU A 368 23.76 3.40 -23.36
CA LEU A 368 24.91 4.30 -23.37
C LEU A 368 26.16 3.62 -22.82
N ALA A 369 26.05 2.87 -21.72
CA ALA A 369 27.15 2.09 -21.17
C ALA A 369 27.64 1.04 -22.18
N PHE A 370 26.71 0.33 -22.83
CA PHE A 370 27.03 -0.62 -23.90
C PHE A 370 27.69 0.06 -25.10
N ILE A 371 27.21 1.22 -25.54
CA ILE A 371 27.78 2.01 -26.63
C ILE A 371 29.20 2.46 -26.25
N VAL A 372 29.38 3.04 -25.06
CA VAL A 372 30.70 3.45 -24.56
C VAL A 372 31.65 2.27 -24.49
N VAL A 373 31.20 1.14 -23.95
CA VAL A 373 32.00 -0.09 -23.89
C VAL A 373 32.29 -0.60 -25.30
N PHE A 374 31.33 -0.61 -26.22
CA PHE A 374 31.48 -1.07 -27.60
C PHE A 374 32.43 -0.20 -28.42
N PHE A 375 32.36 1.13 -28.29
CA PHE A 375 33.25 2.07 -28.98
C PHE A 375 34.64 2.13 -28.32
N ARG A 376 34.76 1.92 -27.00
CA ARG A 376 36.06 1.78 -26.31
C ARG A 376 36.60 0.34 -26.29
N ARG A 377 35.81 -0.63 -26.79
CA ARG A 377 36.08 -2.08 -26.85
C ARG A 377 37.36 -2.38 -27.60
N HIS A 378 37.60 -1.63 -28.67
CA HIS A 378 38.72 -1.84 -29.57
C HIS A 378 40.08 -1.62 -28.90
N ASP A 379 40.15 -0.78 -27.86
CA ASP A 379 41.41 -0.42 -27.20
C ASP A 379 41.64 -1.13 -25.85
N SER A 380 40.59 -1.64 -25.19
CA SER A 380 40.64 -1.99 -23.76
C SER A 380 40.43 -3.48 -23.45
N VAL A 381 39.85 -4.25 -24.38
CA VAL A 381 39.60 -5.69 -24.21
C VAL A 381 40.75 -6.54 -24.73
N ALA A 382 41.49 -6.05 -25.73
CA ALA A 382 42.54 -6.82 -26.40
C ALA A 382 43.94 -6.62 -25.80
N ALA A 383 44.18 -5.56 -25.02
CA ALA A 383 45.49 -5.25 -24.45
C ALA A 383 45.45 -5.27 -22.92
N ALA A 384 46.16 -6.23 -22.31
CA ALA A 384 46.46 -6.18 -20.89
C ALA A 384 47.28 -4.92 -20.60
N ILE A 385 46.89 -4.16 -19.59
CA ILE A 385 47.67 -2.97 -19.19
C ILE A 385 49.02 -3.48 -18.67
N PRO A 386 50.16 -3.01 -19.21
CA PRO A 386 51.47 -3.44 -18.75
C PRO A 386 51.64 -3.02 -17.28
N LEU A 387 51.81 -4.01 -16.41
CA LEU A 387 52.05 -3.82 -14.98
C LEU A 387 53.49 -4.17 -14.64
N PRO A 388 54.12 -3.46 -13.69
CA PRO A 388 55.40 -3.88 -13.12
C PRO A 388 55.29 -5.28 -12.51
N VAL A 389 56.38 -6.05 -12.54
CA VAL A 389 56.45 -7.44 -12.02
C VAL A 389 56.03 -7.54 -10.54
N THR A 390 56.12 -6.43 -9.80
CA THR A 390 55.76 -6.33 -8.38
C THR A 390 54.26 -6.16 -8.11
N LEU A 391 53.42 -5.99 -9.15
CA LEU A 391 51.98 -5.78 -9.03
C LEU A 391 51.17 -6.81 -9.84
N THR A 392 50.17 -7.40 -9.18
CA THR A 392 49.16 -8.26 -9.82
C THR A 392 47.78 -7.62 -9.77
N LEU A 393 46.88 -8.02 -10.69
CA LEU A 393 45.49 -7.59 -10.67
C LEU A 393 44.80 -8.10 -9.40
N ALA A 394 44.14 -7.19 -8.67
CA ALA A 394 43.44 -7.57 -7.44
C ALA A 394 42.25 -8.51 -7.75
N PRO A 395 42.09 -9.62 -7.02
CA PRO A 395 40.99 -10.57 -7.23
C PRO A 395 39.63 -9.92 -6.94
N LEU A 396 38.57 -10.46 -7.54
CA LEU A 396 37.22 -9.91 -7.42
C LEU A 396 36.74 -9.93 -5.95
N SER A 397 37.07 -11.00 -5.21
CA SER A 397 36.74 -11.16 -3.80
C SER A 397 37.36 -10.05 -2.95
N ALA A 398 38.66 -9.76 -3.10
CA ALA A 398 39.32 -8.67 -2.36
C ALA A 398 38.71 -7.30 -2.69
N ARG A 399 38.30 -7.07 -3.93
CA ARG A 399 37.61 -5.83 -4.34
C ARG A 399 36.21 -5.73 -3.74
N LEU A 400 35.48 -6.85 -3.64
CA LEU A 400 34.17 -6.92 -2.99
C LEU A 400 34.31 -6.67 -1.48
N SER A 401 35.27 -7.32 -0.83
CA SER A 401 35.58 -7.10 0.60
C SER A 401 35.94 -5.64 0.87
N ALA A 402 36.77 -5.03 0.02
CA ALA A 402 37.10 -3.60 0.13
C ALA A 402 35.84 -2.72 0.04
N PHE A 403 34.93 -3.04 -0.89
CA PHE A 403 33.66 -2.33 -1.04
C PHE A 403 32.76 -2.47 0.18
N VAL A 404 32.66 -3.67 0.75
CA VAL A 404 31.87 -3.91 1.98
C VAL A 404 32.43 -3.12 3.15
N ILE A 405 33.76 -3.11 3.34
CA ILE A 405 34.42 -2.32 4.39
C ILE A 405 34.15 -0.82 4.18
N ASP A 406 34.34 -0.30 2.96
CA ASP A 406 34.07 1.09 2.65
C ASP A 406 32.58 1.47 2.85
N ALA A 407 31.66 0.57 2.49
CA ALA A 407 30.23 0.78 2.70
C ALA A 407 29.86 0.82 4.18
N ALA A 408 30.45 -0.08 5.00
CA ALA A 408 30.27 -0.08 6.44
C ALA A 408 30.81 1.19 7.09
N LEU A 409 32.00 1.66 6.67
CA LEU A 409 32.60 2.90 7.15
C LEU A 409 31.73 4.11 6.79
N LEU A 410 31.21 4.18 5.57
CA LEU A 410 30.35 5.26 5.12
C LEU A 410 28.99 5.25 5.86
N ALA A 411 28.39 4.06 6.04
CA ALA A 411 27.14 3.91 6.76
C ALA A 411 27.27 4.27 8.24
N GLY A 412 28.33 3.79 8.90
CA GLY A 412 28.63 4.12 10.30
C GLY A 412 28.92 5.61 10.50
N GLY A 413 29.70 6.22 9.60
CA GLY A 413 29.96 7.66 9.63
C GLY A 413 28.71 8.51 9.38
N GLY A 414 27.85 8.08 8.43
CA GLY A 414 26.56 8.72 8.17
C GLY A 414 25.62 8.64 9.38
N TYR A 415 25.52 7.47 10.01
CA TYR A 415 24.75 7.28 11.23
C TYR A 415 25.23 8.18 12.37
N ALA A 416 26.56 8.23 12.61
CA ALA A 416 27.15 9.11 13.61
C ALA A 416 26.90 10.60 13.33
N ALA A 417 26.94 11.02 12.07
CA ALA A 417 26.64 12.40 11.67
C ALA A 417 25.16 12.77 11.92
N LEU A 418 24.23 11.85 11.68
CA LEU A 418 22.81 12.05 12.00
C LEU A 418 22.59 12.22 13.50
N LEU A 419 23.26 11.40 14.33
CA LEU A 419 23.23 11.55 15.80
C LEU A 419 23.81 12.89 16.25
N ALA A 420 24.96 13.30 15.69
CA ALA A 420 25.60 14.57 16.02
C ALA A 420 24.75 15.79 15.61
N ALA A 421 23.92 15.65 14.57
CA ALA A 421 22.96 16.67 14.13
C ALA A 421 21.70 16.75 15.02
N GLY A 422 21.60 15.91 16.07
CA GLY A 422 20.43 15.86 16.95
C GLY A 422 19.18 15.30 16.28
N LEU A 423 19.34 14.60 15.15
CA LEU A 423 18.21 13.98 14.47
C LEU A 423 17.79 12.70 15.23
N PRO A 424 16.49 12.52 15.52
CA PRO A 424 15.99 11.35 16.21
C PRO A 424 16.02 10.15 15.27
N VAL A 425 17.13 9.43 15.22
CA VAL A 425 17.25 8.16 14.48
C VAL A 425 16.60 7.05 15.31
N THR A 426 15.28 7.12 15.47
CA THR A 426 14.45 6.10 16.13
C THR A 426 14.06 5.00 15.15
N GLU A 427 13.58 3.86 15.67
CA GLU A 427 13.04 2.77 14.84
C GLU A 427 11.90 3.27 13.94
N ASP A 428 11.03 4.14 14.46
CA ASP A 428 9.92 4.74 13.71
C ASP A 428 10.40 5.66 12.59
N TRP A 429 11.44 6.48 12.83
CA TRP A 429 12.01 7.34 11.78
C TRP A 429 12.66 6.52 10.67
N LEU A 430 13.36 5.44 11.04
CA LEU A 430 13.96 4.52 10.09
C LEU A 430 12.87 3.82 9.27
N ALA A 431 11.84 3.29 9.93
CA ALA A 431 10.71 2.62 9.31
C ALA A 431 9.92 3.54 8.36
N ALA A 432 9.67 4.79 8.77
CA ALA A 432 9.02 5.80 7.94
C ALA A 432 9.86 6.15 6.69
N THR A 433 11.18 6.28 6.84
CA THR A 433 12.10 6.55 5.73
C THR A 433 12.18 5.36 4.75
N TRP A 434 12.24 4.13 5.29
CA TRP A 434 12.16 2.89 4.53
C TRP A 434 10.80 2.70 3.82
N ALA A 435 9.70 3.11 4.45
CA ALA A 435 8.36 3.06 3.86
C ALA A 435 8.21 4.06 2.69
N ARG A 436 8.67 5.31 2.87
CA ARG A 436 8.68 6.36 1.82
C ARG A 436 9.44 5.89 0.58
N THR A 437 10.59 5.26 0.78
CA THR A 437 11.40 4.71 -0.32
C THR A 437 10.80 3.45 -0.92
N ARG A 438 10.01 2.63 -0.22
CA ARG A 438 9.34 1.46 -0.84
C ARG A 438 8.18 1.83 -1.76
N LEU A 439 7.49 2.95 -1.52
CA LEU A 439 6.23 3.32 -2.17
C LEU A 439 6.40 4.26 -3.38
N ASP A 440 7.50 5.00 -3.46
CA ASP A 440 7.73 5.96 -4.54
C ASP A 440 9.02 5.66 -5.33
N VAL A 441 8.90 5.53 -6.64
CA VAL A 441 10.03 5.32 -7.56
C VAL A 441 10.98 6.52 -7.50
N ALA A 442 10.45 7.75 -7.39
CA ALA A 442 11.28 8.93 -7.28
C ALA A 442 12.07 8.94 -5.96
N GLY A 443 11.44 8.55 -4.84
CA GLY A 443 12.11 8.34 -3.56
C GLY A 443 13.27 7.32 -3.61
N LYS A 444 13.08 6.16 -4.29
CA LYS A 444 14.18 5.18 -4.49
C LYS A 444 15.32 5.77 -5.30
N VAL A 445 15.00 6.42 -6.43
CA VAL A 445 16.00 7.01 -7.31
C VAL A 445 16.79 8.10 -6.58
N GLN A 446 16.11 8.97 -5.83
CA GLN A 446 16.75 10.02 -5.03
C GLN A 446 17.67 9.44 -3.96
N LEU A 447 17.23 8.41 -3.22
CA LEU A 447 18.08 7.75 -2.22
C LEU A 447 19.31 7.10 -2.87
N LEU A 448 19.14 6.37 -3.97
CA LEU A 448 20.25 5.73 -4.69
C LEU A 448 21.23 6.77 -5.26
N LEU A 449 20.73 7.91 -5.76
CA LEU A 449 21.56 9.03 -6.20
C LEU A 449 22.35 9.65 -5.05
N LEU A 450 21.72 9.85 -3.89
CA LEU A 450 22.40 10.38 -2.70
C LEU A 450 23.50 9.43 -2.20
N ILE A 451 23.19 8.13 -2.10
CA ILE A 451 24.17 7.09 -1.73
C ILE A 451 25.31 7.05 -2.76
N GLY A 452 24.97 7.04 -4.05
CA GLY A 452 25.95 7.01 -5.13
C GLY A 452 26.85 8.24 -5.13
N LEU A 453 26.31 9.43 -4.88
CA LEU A 453 27.07 10.68 -4.80
C LEU A 453 27.98 10.69 -3.56
N ALA A 454 27.49 10.21 -2.42
CA ALA A 454 28.30 10.07 -1.22
C ALA A 454 29.47 9.10 -1.43
N LEU A 455 29.22 7.95 -2.06
CA LEU A 455 30.26 6.98 -2.43
C LEU A 455 31.27 7.56 -3.44
N ALA A 456 30.80 8.34 -4.41
CA ALA A 456 31.66 9.01 -5.39
C ALA A 456 32.54 10.06 -4.72
N ALA A 457 31.98 10.93 -3.89
CA ALA A 457 32.71 11.95 -3.15
C ALA A 457 33.74 11.33 -2.20
N TYR A 458 33.35 10.30 -1.44
CA TYR A 458 34.25 9.51 -0.60
C TYR A 458 35.41 8.94 -1.43
N GLY A 459 35.10 8.27 -2.54
CA GLY A 459 36.11 7.71 -3.43
C GLY A 459 37.08 8.76 -3.97
N VAL A 460 36.58 9.90 -4.44
CA VAL A 460 37.42 11.00 -4.94
C VAL A 460 38.37 11.52 -3.87
N VAL A 461 37.88 11.79 -2.66
CA VAL A 461 38.71 12.33 -1.57
C VAL A 461 39.84 11.37 -1.21
N PHE A 462 39.51 10.09 -0.94
CA PHE A 462 40.51 9.13 -0.48
C PHE A 462 41.43 8.64 -1.60
N GLU A 463 40.92 8.36 -2.80
CA GLU A 463 41.77 7.93 -3.91
C GLU A 463 42.68 9.06 -4.39
N THR A 464 42.25 10.33 -4.34
CA THR A 464 43.15 11.46 -4.64
C THR A 464 44.27 11.56 -3.61
N ALA A 465 43.95 11.41 -2.33
CA ALA A 465 44.92 11.53 -1.24
C ALA A 465 45.89 10.34 -1.14
N MET A 466 45.40 9.12 -1.36
CA MET A 466 46.10 7.88 -1.00
C MET A 466 46.20 6.85 -2.13
N ALA A 467 45.66 7.15 -3.33
CA ALA A 467 45.49 6.18 -4.42
C ALA A 467 44.70 4.92 -4.03
N ALA A 468 44.01 4.94 -2.89
CA ALA A 468 43.20 3.85 -2.36
C ALA A 468 42.13 4.42 -1.43
N THR A 469 40.97 3.78 -1.38
CA THR A 469 39.99 4.01 -0.32
C THR A 469 40.44 3.32 0.97
N PRO A 470 39.98 3.73 2.16
CA PRO A 470 40.30 3.08 3.43
C PRO A 470 40.12 1.56 3.41
N GLY A 471 39.00 1.04 2.88
CA GLY A 471 38.77 -0.40 2.73
C GLY A 471 39.76 -1.08 1.79
N LYS A 472 40.09 -0.45 0.66
CA LYS A 472 41.15 -0.93 -0.26
C LYS A 472 42.51 -0.95 0.44
N ARG A 473 42.86 0.10 1.17
CA ARG A 473 44.14 0.24 1.86
C ARG A 473 44.31 -0.79 2.97
N LEU A 474 43.26 -1.09 3.73
CA LEU A 474 43.24 -2.15 4.74
C LEU A 474 43.56 -3.52 4.14
N LEU A 475 43.11 -3.77 2.91
CA LEU A 475 43.37 -5.01 2.18
C LEU A 475 44.65 -4.97 1.33
N GLY A 476 45.45 -3.90 1.42
CA GLY A 476 46.68 -3.76 0.63
C GLY A 476 46.44 -3.53 -0.87
N LEU A 477 45.27 -3.02 -1.24
CA LEU A 477 44.90 -2.72 -2.62
C LEU A 477 45.18 -1.26 -2.95
N ALA A 478 45.57 -0.99 -4.20
CA ALA A 478 45.78 0.35 -4.71
C ALA A 478 45.19 0.53 -6.11
N VAL A 479 44.82 1.76 -6.44
CA VAL A 479 44.39 2.18 -7.78
C VAL A 479 45.58 2.79 -8.50
N VAL A 480 45.93 2.22 -9.64
CA VAL A 480 47.05 2.68 -10.47
C VAL A 480 46.56 3.00 -11.89
N GLY A 481 47.27 3.92 -12.55
CA GLY A 481 47.13 4.20 -13.97
C GLY A 481 47.98 3.24 -14.83
N PRO A 482 48.21 3.61 -16.10
CA PRO A 482 49.13 2.87 -16.99
C PRO A 482 50.53 2.77 -16.37
N GLU A 483 51.20 1.63 -16.58
CA GLU A 483 52.57 1.37 -16.11
C GLU A 483 52.74 1.46 -14.58
N GLY A 484 51.66 1.36 -13.80
CA GLY A 484 51.69 1.44 -12.34
C GLY A 484 51.80 2.85 -11.77
N ALA A 485 51.72 3.89 -12.60
CA ALA A 485 51.80 5.28 -12.15
C ALA A 485 50.60 5.69 -11.28
N ARG A 486 50.78 6.69 -10.41
CA ARG A 486 49.69 7.24 -9.61
C ARG A 486 48.66 7.94 -10.53
N PRO A 487 47.36 7.62 -10.45
CA PRO A 487 46.36 8.23 -11.31
C PRO A 487 46.19 9.72 -10.99
N GLY A 488 46.01 10.54 -12.03
CA GLY A 488 45.73 11.96 -11.87
C GLY A 488 44.32 12.24 -11.37
N PHE A 489 44.10 13.43 -10.77
CA PHE A 489 42.81 13.82 -10.21
C PHE A 489 41.63 13.67 -11.20
N LYS A 490 41.81 14.08 -12.47
CA LYS A 490 40.77 13.95 -13.50
C LYS A 490 40.36 12.49 -13.75
N ALA A 491 41.31 11.56 -13.72
CA ALA A 491 41.03 10.14 -13.90
C ALA A 491 40.25 9.59 -12.70
N ILE A 492 40.65 9.96 -11.47
CA ILE A 492 39.97 9.57 -10.23
C ILE A 492 38.54 10.14 -10.17
N LEU A 493 38.35 11.40 -10.54
CA LEU A 493 37.04 12.05 -10.59
C LEU A 493 36.11 11.35 -11.58
N LEU A 494 36.60 11.10 -12.80
CA LEU A 494 35.81 10.44 -13.84
C LEU A 494 35.43 9.00 -13.44
N ARG A 495 36.39 8.25 -12.89
CA ARG A 495 36.19 6.90 -12.35
C ARG A 495 35.08 6.86 -11.30
N ASN A 496 35.10 7.80 -10.34
CA ASN A 496 34.13 7.82 -9.25
C ASN A 496 32.78 8.43 -9.64
N LEU A 497 32.72 9.35 -10.59
CA LEU A 497 31.45 9.87 -11.09
C LEU A 497 30.68 8.82 -11.90
N LEU A 498 31.38 8.03 -12.73
CA LEU A 498 30.79 6.94 -13.51
C LEU A 498 30.31 5.77 -12.64
N ARG A 499 30.75 5.69 -11.38
CA ARG A 499 30.22 4.76 -10.38
C ARG A 499 28.72 4.95 -10.14
N LEU A 500 28.18 6.15 -10.37
CA LEU A 500 26.74 6.43 -10.31
C LEU A 500 25.97 5.60 -11.34
N VAL A 501 26.55 5.39 -12.53
CA VAL A 501 25.95 4.59 -13.60
C VAL A 501 26.06 3.10 -13.26
N ASP A 502 27.24 2.67 -12.78
CA ASP A 502 27.49 1.27 -12.41
C ASP A 502 26.55 0.79 -11.28
N LEU A 503 26.21 1.66 -10.31
CA LEU A 503 25.36 1.30 -9.16
C LEU A 503 23.86 1.27 -9.51
N GLN A 504 23.44 2.10 -10.47
CA GLN A 504 22.03 2.19 -10.88
C GLN A 504 21.61 1.09 -11.84
N VAL A 505 22.57 0.47 -12.52
CA VAL A 505 22.31 -0.58 -13.51
C VAL A 505 23.05 -1.84 -13.09
N PRO A 506 22.49 -2.69 -12.20
CA PRO A 506 23.15 -3.89 -11.69
C PRO A 506 23.77 -4.81 -12.77
N PRO A 507 23.17 -4.97 -13.98
CA PRO A 507 23.80 -5.72 -15.07
C PRO A 507 25.15 -5.16 -15.54
N VAL A 508 25.41 -3.86 -15.40
CA VAL A 508 26.69 -3.21 -15.77
C VAL A 508 27.83 -3.71 -14.88
N LEU A 509 27.54 -4.12 -13.64
CA LEU A 509 28.54 -4.73 -12.77
C LEU A 509 29.04 -6.08 -13.30
N LEU A 510 28.23 -6.81 -14.09
CA LEU A 510 28.63 -8.07 -14.72
C LEU A 510 29.76 -7.88 -15.74
N LEU A 511 29.88 -6.67 -16.34
CA LEU A 511 30.97 -6.35 -17.27
C LEU A 511 32.35 -6.39 -16.61
N VAL A 512 32.43 -6.27 -15.28
CA VAL A 512 33.68 -6.43 -14.53
C VAL A 512 34.25 -7.84 -14.70
N VAL A 513 33.39 -8.85 -14.82
CA VAL A 513 33.81 -10.24 -15.04
C VAL A 513 34.20 -10.48 -16.50
N MET A 514 33.58 -9.76 -17.43
CA MET A 514 33.79 -9.94 -18.87
C MET A 514 35.02 -9.21 -19.44
N THR A 515 35.78 -8.49 -18.60
CA THR A 515 36.98 -7.77 -19.03
C THR A 515 38.25 -8.41 -18.49
N VAL A 516 39.29 -8.53 -19.32
CA VAL A 516 40.58 -9.16 -18.98
C VAL A 516 41.23 -8.50 -17.76
N ASN A 517 41.14 -7.16 -17.66
CA ASN A 517 41.69 -6.37 -16.56
C ASN A 517 40.75 -6.27 -15.33
N ARG A 518 39.61 -6.98 -15.36
CA ARG A 518 38.51 -6.93 -14.38
C ARG A 518 38.05 -5.50 -14.09
N GLN A 519 37.88 -4.66 -15.10
CA GLN A 519 37.60 -3.22 -14.95
C GLN A 519 36.09 -2.92 -14.99
N ARG A 520 35.66 -1.95 -14.19
CA ARG A 520 34.33 -1.32 -14.30
C ARG A 520 34.29 -0.35 -15.49
N VAL A 521 33.10 0.09 -15.90
CA VAL A 521 32.96 1.10 -16.97
C VAL A 521 33.75 2.37 -16.62
N GLY A 522 33.65 2.83 -15.37
CA GLY A 522 34.44 3.97 -14.88
C GLY A 522 35.95 3.76 -14.97
N ASP A 523 36.43 2.54 -14.72
CA ASP A 523 37.85 2.19 -14.72
C ASP A 523 38.42 2.14 -16.14
N ILE A 524 37.62 1.65 -17.10
CA ILE A 524 37.95 1.62 -18.54
C ILE A 524 38.12 3.04 -19.08
N ILE A 525 37.15 3.93 -18.80
CA ILE A 525 37.19 5.30 -19.31
C ILE A 525 38.33 6.08 -18.65
N ALA A 526 38.57 5.86 -17.35
CA ALA A 526 39.65 6.52 -16.62
C ALA A 526 41.04 5.90 -16.88
N ARG A 527 41.14 4.78 -17.61
CA ARG A 527 42.37 3.99 -17.82
C ARG A 527 43.08 3.66 -16.50
N THR A 528 42.34 3.12 -15.55
CA THR A 528 42.86 2.74 -14.22
C THR A 528 42.59 1.28 -13.90
N VAL A 529 43.46 0.65 -13.12
CA VAL A 529 43.29 -0.72 -12.63
C VAL A 529 43.49 -0.78 -11.12
N VAL A 530 42.88 -1.78 -10.48
CA VAL A 530 43.08 -2.06 -9.05
C VAL A 530 44.04 -3.23 -8.92
N VAL A 531 45.13 -3.00 -8.20
CA VAL A 531 46.25 -3.93 -8.05
C VAL A 531 46.52 -4.27 -6.59
N CYS A 532 47.22 -5.37 -6.38
CA CYS A 532 47.81 -5.80 -5.11
C CYS A 532 49.29 -6.18 -5.32
N PRO A 533 50.12 -6.17 -4.26
CA PRO A 533 51.50 -6.64 -4.35
C PRO A 533 51.58 -8.12 -4.77
N SER A 534 52.52 -8.46 -5.66
CA SER A 534 52.71 -9.81 -6.26
C SER A 534 53.18 -10.91 -5.29
N GLY A 535 52.82 -10.88 -4.00
CA GLY A 535 53.29 -11.85 -3.00
C GLY A 535 52.22 -12.28 -2.00
N ARG A 536 50.93 -12.13 -2.33
CA ARG A 536 49.83 -12.32 -1.36
C ARG A 536 48.64 -13.15 -1.82
N VAL A 537 48.77 -13.94 -2.88
CA VAL A 537 47.71 -14.87 -3.29
C VAL A 537 48.11 -16.28 -2.82
N PRO A 538 47.36 -16.91 -1.90
CA PRO A 538 47.38 -18.36 -1.75
C PRO A 538 46.97 -18.96 -3.10
N GLN A 539 47.83 -19.80 -3.68
CA GLN A 539 47.48 -20.63 -4.82
C GLN A 539 46.22 -21.44 -4.48
N ALA A 540 45.09 -21.00 -4.99
CA ALA A 540 43.91 -21.80 -5.16
C ALA A 540 43.42 -21.44 -6.56
N GLU A 541 43.29 -22.45 -7.42
CA GLU A 541 42.98 -22.37 -8.86
C GLU A 541 44.19 -22.23 -9.80
N THR A 542 45.20 -23.08 -9.62
CA THR A 542 46.02 -23.67 -10.71
C THR A 542 46.41 -25.08 -10.26
N SER A 543 45.47 -26.01 -10.36
CA SER A 543 45.70 -27.46 -10.19
C SER A 543 44.67 -28.19 -11.04
N ALA A 544 44.68 -27.88 -12.33
CA ALA A 544 43.92 -28.58 -13.35
C ALA A 544 44.68 -28.68 -14.68
N GLU A 545 45.94 -28.23 -14.74
CA GLU A 545 46.81 -28.37 -15.92
C GLU A 545 47.98 -29.34 -15.67
N ASP A 546 48.22 -29.78 -14.42
CA ASP A 546 49.29 -30.75 -14.11
C ASP A 546 48.80 -32.21 -14.17
N ASP A 547 47.48 -32.46 -14.26
CA ASP A 547 46.91 -33.83 -14.36
C ASP A 547 46.79 -34.32 -15.83
N GLU A 548 46.97 -33.45 -16.83
CA GLU A 548 46.97 -33.87 -18.25
C GLU A 548 48.38 -34.29 -18.73
N GLU A 549 49.46 -33.78 -18.13
CA GLU A 549 50.83 -34.16 -18.50
C GLU A 549 51.26 -35.51 -17.87
N GLU A 550 50.68 -35.92 -16.75
CA GLU A 550 50.87 -37.27 -16.17
C GLU A 550 50.03 -38.35 -16.88
N ALA A 551 48.89 -37.99 -17.50
CA ALA A 551 48.05 -38.94 -18.24
C ALA A 551 48.59 -39.26 -19.65
N GLU A 552 49.27 -38.33 -20.31
CA GLU A 552 49.93 -38.61 -21.61
C GLU A 552 51.25 -39.38 -21.45
N ALA A 553 51.95 -39.22 -20.32
CA ALA A 553 53.19 -39.96 -20.03
C ALA A 553 52.95 -41.46 -19.73
N GLU A 554 51.82 -41.82 -19.10
CA GLU A 554 51.48 -43.24 -18.83
C GLU A 554 50.90 -43.98 -20.05
N THR A 555 50.44 -43.28 -21.09
CA THR A 555 49.95 -43.93 -22.34
C THR A 555 51.05 -44.19 -23.38
N GLY A 556 52.23 -43.58 -23.24
CA GLY A 556 53.35 -43.72 -24.18
C GLY A 556 54.28 -44.91 -23.93
N GLU A 557 54.24 -45.55 -22.76
CA GLU A 557 55.11 -46.69 -22.41
C GLU A 557 54.46 -48.07 -22.61
N ALA A 558 53.19 -48.14 -23.04
CA ALA A 558 52.48 -49.40 -23.26
C ALA A 558 52.46 -49.89 -24.72
N GLU A 559 52.99 -49.12 -25.68
CA GLU A 559 52.98 -49.49 -27.12
C GLU A 559 54.28 -50.15 -27.62
N ASP A 560 55.34 -50.22 -26.81
CA ASP A 560 56.68 -50.69 -27.25
C ASP A 560 57.11 -52.06 -26.68
N VAL A 561 56.19 -52.82 -26.05
CA VAL A 561 56.49 -54.16 -25.48
C VAL A 561 55.93 -55.33 -26.31
N ASP A 562 55.03 -55.08 -27.28
CA ASP A 562 54.41 -56.15 -28.08
C ASP A 562 55.10 -56.43 -29.44
N ALA A 563 56.26 -55.83 -29.72
CA ALA A 563 56.96 -55.97 -31.00
C ALA A 563 58.21 -56.87 -30.97
N GLU A 564 58.72 -57.29 -29.79
CA GLU A 564 59.98 -58.07 -29.69
C GLU A 564 59.79 -59.53 -29.23
N GLU A 565 58.58 -60.00 -28.90
CA GLU A 565 58.34 -61.34 -28.34
C GLU A 565 57.26 -62.17 -29.06
N ALA A 566 57.33 -62.31 -30.40
CA ALA A 566 56.68 -63.45 -31.10
C ALA A 566 57.24 -63.77 -32.50
N GLU A 567 58.46 -63.35 -32.82
CA GLU A 567 59.27 -63.92 -33.91
C GLU A 567 59.86 -65.31 -33.52
N GLU A 568 59.15 -66.09 -32.67
CA GLU A 568 59.56 -67.41 -32.20
C GLU A 568 58.43 -68.47 -32.33
N VAL A 569 57.62 -68.39 -33.39
CA VAL A 569 56.74 -69.51 -33.83
C VAL A 569 56.94 -69.80 -35.33
N ARG A 570 58.11 -69.41 -35.87
CA ARG A 570 58.58 -69.85 -37.19
C ARG A 570 59.79 -70.78 -37.04
N ARG A 571 59.57 -71.94 -36.42
CA ARG A 571 60.43 -73.12 -36.55
C ARG A 571 59.65 -74.41 -36.43
#